data_AF-A0A2J6PMD9-F1
#
_entry.id   AF-A0A2J6PMD9-F1
#
_cell.length_a   1.000
_cell.length_b   1.000
_cell.length_c   1.000
_cell.angle_alpha   90.00
_cell.angle_beta   90.00
_cell.angle_gamma   90.00
#
_symmetry.space_group_name_H-M   'P 1'
#
loop_
_entity.id
_entity.type
_entity.pdbx_description
1 polymer ?
#
loop_
_entity_poly.entity_id
_entity_poly.type
_entity_poly.pdbx_seq_one_letter_code
_entity_poly.pdbx_strand_id
1 'polypeptide(L)'
;MPRCTSHLSSRKAALQSQHFLAKHLESHIIESLSECGRLVASSLIMATPFTYTPLPNDCIRLLTFAAPSTYQGALTGTIDTFSLDKPPRFYALSYTWGAPSKTETILCNGHEMKIAANLHEAIQTLFGPRISLDLPIWIDAICIN
;
A
#
# COMPACT_ATOMS: atom_id res chain seq x y z
N MET A 1 16.39 -41.27 30.48
CA MET A 1 16.56 -39.93 29.88
C MET A 1 15.53 -39.76 28.76
N PRO A 2 14.29 -39.31 29.06
CA PRO A 2 13.23 -39.19 28.05
C PRO A 2 13.24 -37.80 27.39
N ARG A 3 13.07 -37.75 26.07
CA ARG A 3 12.96 -36.51 25.29
C ARG A 3 11.48 -36.21 25.06
N CYS A 4 10.99 -35.18 25.73
CA CYS A 4 9.63 -34.68 25.67
C CYS A 4 9.37 -34.00 24.31
N THR A 5 8.44 -34.51 23.51
CA THR A 5 7.93 -33.83 22.30
C THR A 5 6.40 -33.96 22.25
N SER A 6 5.71 -33.01 22.88
CA SER A 6 4.26 -32.85 22.70
C SER A 6 3.85 -31.42 23.03
N HIS A 7 4.22 -30.46 22.18
CA HIS A 7 3.74 -29.07 22.31
C HIS A 7 3.53 -28.33 20.98
N LEU A 8 3.37 -29.06 19.86
CA LEU A 8 3.11 -28.47 18.55
C LEU A 8 1.73 -28.80 17.95
N SER A 9 0.79 -29.32 18.75
CA SER A 9 -0.58 -29.61 18.28
C SER A 9 -1.63 -28.59 18.71
N SER A 10 -1.36 -27.74 19.71
CA SER A 10 -2.41 -26.86 20.28
C SER A 10 -2.45 -25.45 19.69
N ARG A 11 -1.40 -25.00 18.96
CA ARG A 11 -1.36 -23.64 18.40
C ARG A 11 -2.04 -23.48 17.04
N LYS A 12 -2.32 -24.58 16.30
CA LYS A 12 -3.08 -24.51 15.05
C LYS A 12 -4.58 -24.27 15.28
N ALA A 13 -5.13 -24.70 16.41
CA ALA A 13 -6.55 -24.51 16.73
C ALA A 13 -6.90 -23.05 17.09
N ALA A 14 -6.00 -22.32 17.76
CA ALA A 14 -6.26 -20.93 18.19
C ALA A 14 -6.19 -19.89 17.05
N LEU A 15 -5.48 -20.20 15.96
CA LEU A 15 -5.41 -19.34 14.78
C LEU A 15 -6.63 -19.50 13.84
N GLN A 16 -7.28 -20.66 13.85
CA GLN A 16 -8.52 -20.87 13.07
C GLN A 16 -9.74 -20.17 13.70
N SER A 17 -9.79 -20.02 15.03
CA SER A 17 -10.90 -19.37 15.72
C SER A 17 -10.86 -17.83 15.66
N GLN A 18 -9.68 -17.21 15.57
CA GLN A 18 -9.60 -15.74 15.40
C GLN A 18 -9.88 -15.27 13.97
N HIS A 19 -9.63 -16.11 12.95
CA HIS A 19 -10.00 -15.81 11.57
C HIS A 19 -11.52 -15.93 11.32
N PHE A 20 -12.23 -16.69 12.16
CA PHE A 20 -13.68 -16.85 12.06
C PHE A 20 -14.45 -15.65 12.63
N LEU A 21 -13.90 -14.96 13.63
CA LEU A 21 -14.54 -13.80 14.26
C LEU A 21 -14.42 -12.51 13.44
N ALA A 22 -13.32 -12.31 12.70
CA ALA A 22 -13.21 -11.18 11.77
C ALA A 22 -14.23 -11.28 10.62
N LYS A 23 -14.38 -12.48 10.04
CA LYS A 23 -15.34 -12.74 8.95
C LYS A 23 -16.81 -12.58 9.36
N HIS A 24 -17.15 -12.76 10.64
CA HIS A 24 -18.53 -12.71 11.12
C HIS A 24 -18.98 -11.31 11.56
N LEU A 25 -18.05 -10.44 11.96
CA LEU A 25 -18.33 -9.02 12.23
C LEU A 25 -18.44 -8.19 10.93
N GLU A 26 -17.75 -8.62 9.87
CA GLU A 26 -17.77 -7.96 8.55
C GLU A 26 -19.10 -8.16 7.78
N SER A 27 -19.77 -9.30 7.96
CA SER A 27 -21.05 -9.58 7.26
C SER A 27 -22.20 -8.71 7.75
N HIS A 28 -22.25 -8.41 9.06
CA HIS A 28 -23.35 -7.62 9.63
C HIS A 28 -23.27 -6.12 9.31
N ILE A 29 -22.07 -5.59 9.05
CA ILE A 29 -21.89 -4.17 8.68
C ILE A 29 -22.41 -3.92 7.25
N ILE A 30 -22.21 -4.88 6.34
CA ILE A 30 -22.63 -4.78 4.94
C ILE A 30 -24.15 -4.90 4.79
N GLU A 31 -24.81 -5.71 5.63
CA GLU A 31 -26.27 -5.91 5.57
C GLU A 31 -27.08 -4.69 6.05
N SER A 32 -26.50 -3.82 6.89
CA SER A 32 -27.16 -2.62 7.44
C SER A 32 -27.08 -1.40 6.52
N LEU A 33 -26.26 -1.45 5.47
CA LEU A 33 -26.11 -0.35 4.53
C LEU A 33 -27.22 -0.38 3.46
N SER A 34 -27.69 0.81 3.06
CA SER A 34 -28.60 0.96 1.92
C SER A 34 -28.01 0.33 0.66
N GLU A 35 -28.83 0.04 -0.35
CA GLU A 35 -28.41 -0.61 -1.60
C GLU A 35 -27.24 0.12 -2.29
N CYS A 36 -27.20 1.45 -2.19
CA CYS A 36 -26.09 2.28 -2.65
C CYS A 36 -24.83 2.10 -1.77
N GLY A 37 -25.02 1.98 -0.44
CA GLY A 37 -23.97 1.69 0.54
C GLY A 37 -23.32 0.31 0.39
N ARG A 38 -24.09 -0.71 -0.02
CA ARG A 38 -23.57 -2.06 -0.32
C ARG A 38 -22.63 -2.06 -1.53
N LEU A 39 -22.95 -1.29 -2.58
CA LEU A 39 -22.11 -1.22 -3.77
C LEU A 39 -20.79 -0.49 -3.51
N VAL A 40 -20.80 0.59 -2.73
CA VAL A 40 -19.55 1.28 -2.32
C VAL A 40 -18.74 0.47 -1.31
N ALA A 41 -19.37 -0.22 -0.35
CA ALA A 41 -18.68 -1.08 0.61
C ALA A 41 -18.09 -2.33 -0.06
N SER A 42 -18.82 -2.94 -1.00
CA SER A 42 -18.31 -4.05 -1.81
C SER A 42 -17.18 -3.61 -2.76
N SER A 43 -17.19 -2.36 -3.22
CA SER A 43 -16.08 -1.76 -3.96
C SER A 43 -14.87 -1.39 -3.09
N LEU A 44 -15.07 -1.19 -1.79
CA LEU A 44 -14.01 -0.87 -0.82
C LEU A 44 -13.26 -2.13 -0.32
N ILE A 45 -13.76 -3.34 -0.56
CA ILE A 45 -13.22 -4.59 0.01
C ILE A 45 -12.25 -5.34 -0.94
N MET A 46 -12.04 -4.89 -2.17
CA MET A 46 -11.12 -5.56 -3.10
C MET A 46 -10.21 -4.55 -3.81
N ALA A 47 -9.43 -3.78 -3.06
CA ALA A 47 -8.32 -3.08 -3.67
C ALA A 47 -7.34 -4.13 -4.23
N THR A 48 -7.25 -4.21 -5.55
CA THR A 48 -6.46 -5.23 -6.24
C THR A 48 -4.96 -4.93 -6.11
N PRO A 49 -4.08 -5.93 -6.11
CA PRO A 49 -2.65 -5.69 -5.97
C PRO A 49 -2.11 -4.90 -7.17
N PHE A 50 -1.32 -3.87 -6.88
CA PHE A 50 -0.66 -3.09 -7.91
C PHE A 50 0.29 -3.99 -8.71
N THR A 51 0.20 -3.89 -10.03
CA THR A 51 1.05 -4.64 -10.96
C THR A 51 1.85 -3.67 -11.81
N TYR A 52 3.17 -3.82 -11.80
CA TYR A 52 4.03 -3.06 -12.69
C TYR A 52 3.86 -3.55 -14.13
N THR A 53 3.72 -2.60 -15.05
CA THR A 53 3.96 -2.86 -16.47
C THR A 53 5.47 -2.91 -16.72
N PRO A 54 5.98 -3.46 -17.82
CA PRO A 54 7.38 -3.26 -18.19
C PRO A 54 7.67 -1.79 -18.47
N LEU A 55 8.79 -1.25 -17.98
CA LEU A 55 9.21 0.11 -18.30
C LEU A 55 9.80 0.13 -19.72
N PRO A 56 9.27 0.95 -20.65
CA PRO A 56 9.88 1.08 -21.97
C PRO A 56 11.31 1.64 -21.88
N ASN A 57 12.11 1.42 -22.92
CA ASN A 57 13.42 2.07 -23.04
C ASN A 57 13.26 3.59 -23.03
N ASP A 58 14.26 4.28 -22.49
CA ASP A 58 14.34 5.74 -22.45
C ASP A 58 13.13 6.40 -21.77
N CYS A 59 12.54 5.72 -20.79
CA CYS A 59 11.44 6.21 -19.97
C CYS A 59 11.78 6.19 -18.47
N ILE A 60 11.06 7.02 -17.71
CA ILE A 60 11.13 7.12 -16.26
C ILE A 60 9.72 7.09 -15.68
N ARG A 61 9.54 6.44 -14.53
CA ARG A 61 8.31 6.54 -13.75
C ARG A 61 8.41 7.56 -12.66
N LEU A 62 7.33 8.29 -12.43
CA LEU A 62 7.25 9.27 -11.35
C LEU A 62 5.94 9.06 -10.59
N LEU A 63 6.02 9.18 -9.27
CA LEU A 63 4.92 9.05 -8.33
C LEU A 63 4.39 10.42 -7.94
N THR A 64 3.09 10.65 -8.11
CA THR A 64 2.40 11.87 -7.67
C THR A 64 1.49 11.51 -6.51
N PHE A 65 1.65 12.14 -5.36
CA PHE A 65 0.73 11.95 -4.23
C PHE A 65 -0.52 12.82 -4.41
N ALA A 66 -1.68 12.24 -4.10
CA ALA A 66 -2.92 13.00 -3.98
C ALA A 66 -2.86 13.85 -2.69
N ALA A 67 -3.57 14.98 -2.69
CA ALA A 67 -3.74 15.78 -1.49
C ALA A 67 -4.26 14.90 -0.33
N PRO A 68 -3.86 15.17 0.93
CA PRO A 68 -4.24 14.31 2.04
C PRO A 68 -5.77 14.30 2.12
N SER A 69 -6.38 13.13 1.92
CA SER A 69 -7.81 13.01 2.13
C SER A 69 -8.08 13.03 3.64
N THR A 70 -9.11 13.76 4.06
CA THR A 70 -9.49 13.91 5.47
C THR A 70 -9.90 12.58 6.12
N TYR A 71 -10.11 11.54 5.32
CA TYR A 71 -10.48 10.20 5.75
C TYR A 71 -9.27 9.26 5.61
N GLN A 72 -8.87 8.65 6.72
CA GLN A 72 -7.99 7.46 6.81
C GLN A 72 -6.47 7.63 6.72
N GLY A 73 -5.92 8.79 6.33
CA GLY A 73 -4.47 9.04 6.43
C GLY A 73 -3.57 8.10 5.61
N ALA A 74 -4.16 7.30 4.71
CA ALA A 74 -3.44 6.39 3.83
C ALA A 74 -2.79 7.19 2.69
N LEU A 75 -1.52 6.91 2.41
CA LEU A 75 -0.83 7.50 1.26
C LEU A 75 -1.48 6.99 -0.02
N THR A 76 -1.98 7.93 -0.83
CA THR A 76 -2.60 7.63 -2.12
C THR A 76 -1.91 8.44 -3.21
N GLY A 77 -1.66 7.83 -4.36
CA GLY A 77 -1.01 8.51 -5.47
C GLY A 77 -1.21 7.82 -6.82
N THR A 78 -0.63 8.42 -7.85
CA THR A 78 -0.56 7.86 -9.20
C THR A 78 0.87 7.68 -9.64
N ILE A 79 1.15 6.61 -10.37
CA ILE A 79 2.44 6.40 -11.02
C ILE A 79 2.26 6.48 -12.53
N ASP A 80 3.02 7.38 -13.13
CA ASP A 80 2.95 7.71 -14.55
C ASP A 80 4.33 7.57 -15.19
N THR A 81 4.35 7.20 -16.47
CA THR A 81 5.58 7.00 -17.25
C THR A 81 5.81 8.18 -18.18
N PHE A 82 7.03 8.71 -18.18
CA PHE A 82 7.46 9.86 -18.97
C PHE A 82 8.71 9.50 -19.78
N SER A 83 8.90 10.17 -20.92
CA SER A 83 10.14 10.06 -21.70
C SER A 83 11.31 10.74 -20.99
N LEU A 84 12.49 10.13 -21.06
CA LEU A 84 13.76 10.69 -20.57
C LEU A 84 14.31 11.81 -21.46
N ASP A 85 13.86 11.95 -22.71
CA ASP A 85 14.28 13.04 -23.59
C ASP A 85 13.83 14.41 -23.05
N LYS A 86 12.64 14.43 -22.43
CA LYS A 86 12.04 15.64 -21.87
C LYS A 86 11.16 15.30 -20.66
N PRO A 87 11.75 14.86 -19.54
CA PRO A 87 10.99 14.54 -18.36
C PRO A 87 10.41 15.83 -17.76
N PRO A 88 9.26 15.75 -17.06
CA PRO A 88 8.81 16.86 -16.23
C PRO A 88 9.84 17.13 -15.12
N ARG A 89 9.73 18.28 -14.45
CA ARG A 89 10.51 18.49 -13.21
C ARG A 89 9.99 17.52 -12.14
N PHE A 90 10.89 16.93 -11.37
CA PHE A 90 10.55 16.00 -10.31
C PHE A 90 11.52 16.11 -9.14
N TYR A 91 11.11 15.62 -7.97
CA TYR A 91 12.00 15.41 -6.83
C TYR A 91 12.55 14.00 -6.84
N ALA A 92 13.82 13.80 -6.48
CA ALA A 92 14.36 12.47 -6.21
C ALA A 92 14.41 12.26 -4.70
N LEU A 93 13.78 11.18 -4.22
CA LEU A 93 13.87 10.79 -2.82
C LEU A 93 15.07 9.85 -2.62
N SER A 94 16.02 10.29 -1.81
CA SER A 94 17.09 9.45 -1.29
C SER A 94 16.77 9.09 0.17
N TYR A 95 16.72 7.81 0.47
CA TYR A 95 16.42 7.29 1.80
C TYR A 95 17.30 6.07 2.10
N THR A 96 17.47 5.76 3.38
CA THR A 96 18.18 4.53 3.78
C THR A 96 17.25 3.33 3.65
N TRP A 97 17.78 2.23 3.14
CA TRP A 97 17.04 0.98 2.97
C TRP A 97 16.80 0.33 4.33
N GLY A 98 15.57 -0.10 4.58
CA GLY A 98 15.14 -0.66 5.86
C GLY A 98 15.07 -2.18 5.84
N ALA A 99 14.67 -2.76 6.96
CA ALA A 99 14.46 -4.20 7.05
C ALA A 99 13.25 -4.63 6.17
N PRO A 100 13.40 -5.61 5.27
CA PRO A 100 12.36 -5.99 4.30
C PRO A 100 11.15 -6.70 4.93
N SER A 101 11.25 -7.09 6.21
CA SER A 101 10.19 -7.82 6.90
C SER A 101 9.01 -6.96 7.33
N LYS A 102 9.14 -5.62 7.28
CA LYS A 102 8.08 -4.69 7.65
C LYS A 102 7.63 -3.90 6.42
N THR A 103 6.38 -4.10 6.04
CA THR A 103 5.76 -3.42 4.90
C THR A 103 4.52 -2.66 5.33
N GLU A 104 4.33 -1.49 4.73
CA GLU A 104 3.10 -0.70 4.80
C GLU A 104 2.41 -0.73 3.43
N THR A 105 1.12 -0.40 3.40
CA THR A 105 0.33 -0.38 2.16
C THR A 105 -0.01 1.04 1.76
N ILE A 106 0.19 1.37 0.49
CA ILE A 106 -0.26 2.61 -0.13
C ILE A 106 -1.23 2.26 -1.26
N LEU A 107 -2.08 3.23 -1.64
CA LEU A 107 -2.93 3.10 -2.82
C LEU A 107 -2.26 3.80 -4.00
N CYS A 108 -1.96 3.05 -5.06
CA CYS A 108 -1.35 3.57 -6.27
C CYS A 108 -2.23 3.23 -7.47
N ASN A 109 -2.66 4.23 -8.26
CA ASN A 109 -3.59 4.03 -9.38
C ASN A 109 -4.88 3.25 -9.00
N GLY A 110 -5.34 3.37 -7.75
CA GLY A 110 -6.50 2.62 -7.23
C GLY A 110 -6.20 1.19 -6.77
N HIS A 111 -4.94 0.77 -6.78
CA HIS A 111 -4.48 -0.56 -6.43
C HIS A 111 -3.58 -0.56 -5.18
N GLU A 112 -3.57 -1.64 -4.40
CA GLU A 112 -2.70 -1.77 -3.22
C GLU A 112 -1.26 -2.05 -3.62
N MET A 113 -0.35 -1.17 -3.20
CA MET A 113 1.09 -1.35 -3.35
C MET A 113 1.72 -1.48 -1.97
N LYS A 114 2.45 -2.58 -1.75
CA LYS A 114 3.23 -2.77 -0.53
C LYS A 114 4.59 -2.10 -0.68
N ILE A 115 4.94 -1.26 0.28
CA ILE A 115 6.23 -0.59 0.36
C ILE A 115 6.90 -0.88 1.70
N ALA A 116 8.21 -0.73 1.79
CA ALA A 116 8.91 -0.90 3.05
C ALA A 116 8.48 0.18 4.08
N ALA A 117 8.35 -0.20 5.36
CA ALA A 117 7.84 0.70 6.39
C ALA A 117 8.69 1.97 6.59
N ASN A 118 10.01 1.86 6.44
CA ASN A 118 10.92 3.01 6.47
C ASN A 118 10.72 3.96 5.28
N LEU A 119 10.35 3.44 4.10
CA LEU A 119 10.01 4.27 2.95
C LEU A 119 8.71 5.02 3.21
N HIS A 120 7.70 4.34 3.77
CA HIS A 120 6.45 4.96 4.17
C HIS A 120 6.68 6.10 5.17
N GLU A 121 7.47 5.86 6.21
CA GLU A 121 7.85 6.88 7.20
C GLU A 121 8.64 8.05 6.57
N ALA A 122 9.58 7.77 5.67
CA ALA A 122 10.33 8.80 4.95
C ALA A 122 9.40 9.69 4.11
N ILE A 123 8.42 9.09 3.42
CA ILE A 123 7.42 9.83 2.65
C ILE A 123 6.58 10.72 3.57
N GLN A 124 6.07 10.18 4.68
CA GLN A 124 5.26 10.96 5.62
C GLN A 124 6.06 12.09 6.28
N THR A 125 7.33 11.85 6.61
CA THR A 125 8.18 12.85 7.28
C THR A 125 8.54 14.00 6.34
N LEU A 126 8.94 13.69 5.11
CA LEU A 126 9.42 14.68 4.16
C LEU A 126 8.28 15.39 3.43
N PHE A 127 7.18 14.66 3.18
CA PHE A 127 6.10 15.13 2.34
C PHE A 127 4.76 15.22 3.08
N GLY A 128 4.57 14.70 4.29
CA GLY A 128 3.29 14.77 5.00
C GLY A 128 2.68 16.17 5.07
N PRO A 129 3.40 17.20 5.56
CA PRO A 129 2.92 18.58 5.58
C PRO A 129 2.77 19.23 4.20
N ARG A 130 3.32 18.61 3.14
CA ARG A 130 3.37 19.13 1.78
C ARG A 130 2.88 18.11 0.74
N ILE A 131 2.01 17.17 1.11
CA ILE A 131 1.79 15.96 0.30
C ILE A 131 1.10 16.29 -1.03
N SER A 132 0.56 17.50 -1.14
CA SER A 132 0.32 18.20 -2.40
C SER A 132 1.60 18.85 -2.94
N LEU A 133 2.65 18.06 -3.19
CA LEU A 133 3.80 18.61 -3.92
C LEU A 133 3.33 18.95 -5.33
N ASP A 134 3.66 20.15 -5.81
CA ASP A 134 3.36 20.56 -7.18
C ASP A 134 4.12 19.72 -8.22
N LEU A 135 5.11 18.93 -7.78
CA LEU A 135 5.96 18.10 -8.61
C LEU A 135 5.90 16.62 -8.20
N PRO A 136 5.95 15.71 -9.18
CA PRO A 136 6.04 14.29 -8.91
C PRO A 136 7.41 13.91 -8.34
N ILE A 137 7.51 12.70 -7.78
CA ILE A 137 8.67 12.21 -7.05
C ILE A 137 9.16 10.91 -7.68
N TRP A 138 10.47 10.79 -7.85
CA TRP A 138 11.15 9.56 -8.19
C TRP A 138 11.67 8.89 -6.92
N ILE A 139 11.31 7.62 -6.74
CA ILE A 139 11.70 6.78 -5.60
C ILE A 139 12.18 5.44 -6.17
N ASP A 140 13.43 5.06 -5.94
CA ASP A 140 14.01 3.85 -6.55
C ASP A 140 13.12 2.60 -6.38
N ALA A 141 12.71 2.27 -5.16
CA ALA A 141 11.95 1.07 -4.83
C ALA A 141 10.54 1.01 -5.45
N ILE A 142 10.06 2.10 -6.05
CA ILE A 142 8.77 2.17 -6.72
C ILE A 142 8.96 2.39 -8.24
N CYS A 143 9.87 3.27 -8.63
CA CYS A 143 9.96 3.78 -10.00
C CYS A 143 10.80 2.91 -10.95
N ILE A 144 11.55 1.90 -10.46
CA ILE A 144 12.41 1.04 -11.30
C ILE A 144 11.82 -0.33 -11.64
N ASN A 145 10.79 -0.78 -10.91
CA ASN A 145 10.28 -2.16 -10.99
C ASN A 145 9.46 -2.49 -12.23
#